data_AF-A0A0U5BBM7-F1
#
_entry.id   AF-A0A0U5BBM7-F1
#
_cell.length_a   1.000
_cell.length_b   1.000
_cell.length_c   1.000
_cell.angle_alpha   90.00
_cell.angle_beta   90.00
_cell.angle_gamma   90.00
#
_symmetry.space_group_name_H-M   'P 1'
#
loop_
_entity.id
_entity.type
_entity.pdbx_description
1 polymer ?
#
loop_
_entity_poly.entity_id
_entity_poly.type
_entity_poly.pdbx_seq_one_letter_code
_entity_poly.pdbx_strand_id
1 'polypeptide(L)'
;MASSYVDFFKDKRGKIVSCMVNTYTNSGVTRSVTIELGGKYIIDPINLLKKKHRGRICMVIGFMMDTYGTPADVRVKFLDTSRTGRISIRDIVPVDFAKKPDQI
;
A
#
# COMPACT_ATOMS: atom_id res chain seq x y z
N MET A 1 3.99 -18.74 -4.98
CA MET A 1 2.84 -17.81 -4.92
C MET A 1 2.95 -17.00 -3.64
N ALA A 2 2.72 -15.69 -3.69
CA ALA A 2 2.61 -14.87 -2.50
C ALA A 2 1.12 -14.69 -2.19
N SER A 3 0.72 -14.97 -0.95
CA SER A 3 -0.65 -14.77 -0.49
C SER A 3 -0.72 -13.48 0.32
N SER A 4 -1.70 -12.64 0.03
CA SER A 4 -1.91 -11.38 0.76
C SER A 4 -3.30 -11.35 1.36
N TYR A 5 -3.39 -11.05 2.65
CA TYR A 5 -4.63 -10.78 3.37
C TYR A 5 -4.76 -9.28 3.62
N VAL A 6 -5.98 -8.76 3.48
CA VAL A 6 -6.27 -7.34 3.65
C VAL A 6 -7.39 -7.19 4.66
N ASP A 7 -7.06 -6.64 5.82
CA ASP A 7 -8.05 -6.21 6.81
C ASP A 7 -8.29 -4.71 6.64
N PHE A 8 -9.53 -4.25 6.85
CA PHE A 8 -9.84 -2.83 6.69
C PHE A 8 -10.85 -2.36 7.73
N PHE A 9 -10.65 -1.12 8.15
CA PHE A 9 -11.45 -0.46 9.17
C PHE A 9 -12.30 0.61 8.51
N LYS A 10 -13.61 0.55 8.77
CA LYS A 10 -14.59 1.53 8.34
C LYS A 10 -14.95 2.42 9.52
N ASP A 11 -15.10 3.72 9.26
CA ASP A 11 -15.66 4.67 10.20
C ASP A 11 -17.18 4.47 10.33
N LYS A 12 -17.81 5.12 11.32
CA LYS A 12 -19.26 5.11 11.59
C LYS A 12 -20.12 5.47 10.37
N ARG A 13 -19.54 6.18 9.40
CA ARG A 13 -20.19 6.57 8.13
C ARG A 13 -19.98 5.56 7.00
N GLY A 14 -19.36 4.42 7.27
CA GLY A 14 -19.06 3.38 6.28
C GLY A 14 -17.84 3.66 5.40
N LYS A 15 -17.14 4.78 5.61
CA LYS A 15 -15.94 5.15 4.84
C LYS A 15 -14.72 4.40 5.38
N ILE A 16 -13.91 3.80 4.50
CA ILE A 16 -12.65 3.17 4.89
C ILE A 16 -11.66 4.25 5.32
N VAL A 17 -11.13 4.11 6.55
CA VAL A 17 -10.16 5.04 7.14
C VAL A 17 -8.75 4.46 7.14
N SER A 18 -8.63 3.15 7.33
CA SER A 18 -7.36 2.44 7.32
C SER A 18 -7.53 1.01 6.86
N CYS A 19 -6.44 0.41 6.41
CA CYS A 19 -6.36 -1.01 6.09
C CYS A 19 -4.98 -1.56 6.40
N MET A 20 -4.93 -2.82 6.79
CA MET A 20 -3.72 -3.57 7.05
C MET A 20 -3.55 -4.62 5.95
N VAL A 21 -2.40 -4.61 5.29
CA VAL A 21 -2.04 -5.58 4.25
C VAL A 21 -0.95 -6.49 4.81
N ASN A 22 -1.28 -7.77 4.98
CA ASN A 22 -0.35 -8.82 5.38
C ASN A 22 0.02 -9.63 4.15
N THR A 23 1.26 -9.56 3.70
CA THR A 23 1.78 -10.35 2.57
C THR A 23 2.74 -11.42 3.07
N TYR A 24 2.42 -12.67 2.77
CA TYR A 24 3.22 -13.84 3.08
C TYR A 24 3.97 -14.28 1.82
N THR A 25 5.30 -14.18 1.85
CA THR A 25 6.14 -14.76 0.80
C THR A 25 6.55 -16.18 1.18
N ASN A 26 6.81 -17.01 0.16
CA ASN A 26 7.24 -18.41 0.37
C ASN A 26 8.61 -18.51 1.08
N SER A 27 9.36 -17.40 1.15
CA SER A 27 10.63 -17.27 1.87
C SER A 27 10.47 -17.00 3.37
N GLY A 28 9.24 -17.03 3.92
CA GLY A 28 8.98 -16.77 5.34
C GLY A 28 8.95 -15.28 5.71
N VAL A 29 9.15 -14.38 4.75
CA VAL A 29 9.06 -12.94 5.00
C VAL A 29 7.59 -12.54 5.04
N THR A 30 7.15 -12.12 6.23
CA THR A 30 5.83 -11.53 6.42
C THR A 30 5.97 -10.01 6.35
N ARG A 31 5.36 -9.40 5.33
CA ARG A 31 5.28 -7.94 5.18
C ARG A 31 3.91 -7.49 5.68
N SER A 32 3.86 -6.88 6.86
CA SER A 32 2.64 -6.24 7.38
C SER A 32 2.73 -4.73 7.18
N VAL A 33 1.72 -4.15 6.54
CA VAL A 33 1.68 -2.71 6.24
C VAL A 33 0.32 -2.14 6.62
N THR A 34 0.31 -1.17 7.53
CA THR A 34 -0.87 -0.38 7.84
C THR A 34 -0.90 0.88 6.97
N ILE A 35 -1.95 1.01 6.18
CA ILE A 35 -2.19 2.12 5.25
C ILE A 35 -3.37 2.93 5.76
N GLU A 36 -3.15 4.23 5.94
CA GLU A 36 -4.11 5.16 6.50
C GLU A 36 -4.42 6.28 5.53
N LEU A 37 -5.66 6.78 5.57
CA LEU A 37 -6.07 7.94 4.80
C LEU A 37 -5.25 9.17 5.22
N GLY A 38 -4.62 9.84 4.26
CA GLY A 38 -3.73 10.99 4.51
C GLY A 38 -2.29 10.61 4.85
N GLY A 39 -1.98 9.32 5.06
CA GLY A 39 -0.63 8.84 5.32
C GLY A 39 0.28 8.97 4.09
N LYS A 40 1.58 9.13 4.35
CA LYS A 40 2.64 9.18 3.32
C LYS A 40 3.32 7.84 3.19
N TYR A 41 3.49 7.40 1.95
CA TYR A 41 4.01 6.09 1.62
C TYR A 41 4.90 6.13 0.37
N ILE A 42 5.76 5.13 0.21
CA ILE A 42 6.58 4.93 -0.99
C ILE A 42 6.05 3.75 -1.79
N ILE A 43 6.11 3.85 -3.12
CA ILE A 43 5.70 2.76 -4.00
C ILE A 43 6.90 1.83 -4.22
N ASP A 44 6.83 0.63 -3.65
CA ASP A 44 7.84 -0.41 -3.80
C ASP A 44 7.18 -1.78 -3.96
N PRO A 45 6.81 -2.12 -5.22
CA PRO A 45 6.19 -3.39 -5.56
C PRO A 45 7.17 -4.54 -5.38
N ILE A 46 6.68 -5.66 -4.83
CA ILE A 46 7.44 -6.92 -4.74
C ILE A 46 7.84 -7.42 -6.13
N ASN A 47 6.97 -7.22 -7.13
CA ASN A 47 7.28 -7.56 -8.51
C ASN A 47 8.23 -6.49 -9.12
N LEU A 48 9.49 -6.87 -9.31
CA LEU A 48 10.55 -6.02 -9.88
C LEU A 48 10.26 -5.54 -11.32
N LEU A 49 9.35 -6.20 -12.04
CA LEU A 49 8.92 -5.78 -13.38
C LEU A 49 8.09 -4.49 -13.36
N LYS A 50 7.45 -4.17 -12.22
CA LYS A 50 6.65 -2.94 -12.06
C LYS A 50 7.54 -1.72 -11.82
N LYS A 51 8.11 -1.15 -12.90
CA LYS A 51 9.07 -0.04 -12.82
C LYS A 51 8.46 1.38 -12.84
N LYS A 52 7.27 1.56 -13.43
CA LYS A 52 6.72 2.89 -13.78
C LYS A 52 6.68 3.91 -12.65
N HIS A 53 6.32 3.47 -11.44
CA HIS A 53 6.13 4.34 -10.28
C HIS A 53 7.00 3.94 -9.08
N ARG A 54 7.90 2.96 -9.26
CA ARG A 54 8.76 2.45 -8.18
C ARG A 54 9.64 3.56 -7.63
N GLY A 55 9.77 3.61 -6.30
CA GLY A 55 10.56 4.61 -5.57
C GLY A 55 9.88 5.96 -5.40
N ARG A 56 8.66 6.17 -5.90
CA ARG A 56 7.95 7.45 -5.76
C ARG A 56 7.21 7.54 -4.44
N ILE A 57 7.25 8.72 -3.84
CA ILE A 57 6.51 9.02 -2.61
C ILE A 57 5.12 9.54 -2.97
N CYS A 58 4.12 9.03 -2.28
CA CYS A 58 2.73 9.37 -2.49
C CYS A 58 1.98 9.49 -1.16
N MET A 59 0.86 10.21 -1.18
CA MET A 59 -0.06 10.34 -0.05
C MET A 59 -1.37 9.67 -0.40
N VAL A 60 -1.90 8.84 0.50
CA VAL A 60 -3.18 8.16 0.28
C VAL A 60 -4.30 9.15 0.45
N ILE A 61 -5.16 9.28 -0.56
CA ILE A 61 -6.32 10.19 -0.53
C ILE A 61 -7.66 9.44 -0.58
N GLY A 62 -7.64 8.14 -0.85
CA GLY A 62 -8.83 7.29 -0.83
C GLY A 62 -8.53 5.83 -1.08
N PHE A 63 -9.47 4.97 -0.69
CA PHE A 63 -9.44 3.53 -0.93
C PHE A 63 -10.48 3.19 -2.00
N MET A 64 -10.12 2.28 -2.92
CA MET A 64 -11.02 1.74 -3.93
C MET A 64 -11.24 0.25 -3.66
N MET A 65 -12.51 -0.10 -3.49
CA MET A 65 -12.95 -1.46 -3.27
C MET A 65 -13.00 -2.23 -4.60
N ASP A 66 -12.73 -3.52 -4.53
CA ASP A 66 -13.04 -4.46 -5.60
C ASP A 66 -14.52 -4.87 -5.58
N THR A 67 -14.88 -5.79 -6.48
CA THR A 67 -16.22 -6.35 -6.60
C THR A 67 -16.71 -7.06 -5.33
N TYR A 68 -15.79 -7.51 -4.48
CA TYR A 68 -16.10 -8.20 -3.21
C TYR A 68 -16.14 -7.24 -2.01
N GLY A 69 -16.03 -5.93 -2.24
CA GLY A 69 -16.06 -4.92 -1.19
C GLY A 69 -14.76 -4.83 -0.39
N THR A 70 -13.67 -5.44 -0.87
CA THR A 70 -12.35 -5.42 -0.23
C THR A 70 -11.49 -4.33 -0.89
N PRO A 71 -10.75 -3.50 -0.15
CA PRO A 71 -9.86 -2.51 -0.73
C PRO A 71 -8.71 -3.19 -1.47
N ALA A 72 -8.72 -3.10 -2.80
CA ALA A 72 -7.68 -3.67 -3.67
C ALA A 72 -6.69 -2.61 -4.18
N ASP A 73 -7.19 -1.39 -4.37
CA ASP A 73 -6.40 -0.26 -4.84
C ASP A 73 -6.58 0.96 -3.96
N VAL A 74 -5.60 1.84 -3.99
CA VAL A 74 -5.68 3.15 -3.36
C VAL A 74 -5.53 4.24 -4.40
N ARG A 75 -6.30 5.31 -4.18
CA ARG A 75 -6.11 6.58 -4.86
C ARG A 75 -5.07 7.34 -4.08
N VAL A 76 -4.00 7.72 -4.77
CA VAL A 76 -2.86 8.43 -4.18
C VAL A 76 -2.63 9.75 -4.88
N LYS A 77 -2.10 10.72 -4.15
CA LYS A 77 -1.51 11.94 -4.73
C LYS A 77 0.00 11.79 -4.69
N PHE A 78 0.65 11.79 -5.84
CA PHE A 78 2.10 11.75 -5.91
C PHE A 78 2.67 13.10 -5.44
N LEU A 79 3.65 13.08 -4.54
CA LEU A 79 4.20 14.31 -3.98
C LEU A 79 5.22 14.99 -4.92
N ASP A 80 5.79 14.24 -5.87
CA ASP A 80 6.74 14.74 -6.87
C ASP A 80 6.09 15.66 -7.92
N THR A 81 4.88 15.30 -8.35
CA THR A 81 4.19 15.90 -9.50
C THR A 81 2.85 16.52 -9.12
N SER A 82 2.42 16.36 -7.86
CA SER A 82 1.09 16.73 -7.35
C SER A 82 -0.09 16.11 -8.11
N ARG A 83 0.15 15.14 -9.00
CA ARG A 83 -0.87 14.44 -9.77
C ARG A 83 -1.50 13.32 -8.93
N THR A 84 -2.74 12.99 -9.22
CA THR A 84 -3.40 11.82 -8.61
C THR A 84 -3.22 10.58 -9.48
N GLY A 85 -3.06 9.41 -8.85
CA GLY A 85 -3.01 8.13 -9.53
C GLY A 85 -3.69 7.02 -8.75
N ARG A 86 -3.79 5.85 -9.37
CA ARG A 86 -4.27 4.61 -8.78
C ARG A 86 -3.08 3.66 -8.65
N ILE A 87 -2.89 3.11 -7.47
CA ILE A 87 -1.82 2.15 -7.18
C ILE A 87 -2.41 0.98 -6.39
N SER A 88 -1.91 -0.22 -6.64
CA SER A 88 -2.32 -1.39 -5.87
C SER A 88 -1.86 -1.24 -4.43
N ILE A 89 -2.76 -1.54 -3.50
CA ILE A 89 -2.52 -1.43 -2.07
C ILE A 89 -1.33 -2.29 -1.59
N ARG A 90 -1.02 -3.36 -2.33
CA ARG A 90 0.08 -4.31 -2.05
C ARG A 90 1.45 -3.78 -2.49
N ASP A 91 1.47 -2.77 -3.35
CA ASP A 91 2.72 -2.20 -3.89
C ASP A 91 3.24 -1.03 -3.00
N ILE A 92 2.62 -0.79 -1.83
CA ILE A 92 2.84 0.41 -1.03
C ILE A 92 3.53 0.10 0.30
N VAL A 93 4.63 0.82 0.48
CA VAL A 93 5.56 1.04 1.60
C VAL A 93 5.28 2.09 2.66
N PRO A 94 5.35 1.88 3.99
CA PRO A 94 5.75 2.97 4.86
C PRO A 94 7.08 3.55 4.36
N VAL A 95 7.22 4.89 4.39
CA VAL A 95 8.45 5.55 3.90
C VAL A 95 9.68 5.06 4.69
N ASP A 96 9.50 4.73 5.97
CA ASP A 96 10.56 4.21 6.84
C ASP A 96 10.93 2.75 6.54
N PHE A 97 10.11 2.02 5.79
CA PHE A 97 10.43 0.65 5.39
C PHE A 97 11.60 0.59 4.41
N ALA A 98 11.80 1.65 3.62
CA ALA A 98 12.96 1.79 2.74
C ALA A 98 14.27 2.06 3.51
N LYS A 99 14.20 2.30 4.83
CA LYS A 99 15.35 2.60 5.71
C LYS A 99 15.76 1.43 6.60
N LYS A 100 15.38 0.18 6.31
CA LYS A 100 16.05 -0.97 6.91
C LYS A 100 17.16 -1.46 5.97
N PRO A 101 18.38 -0.87 6.02
CA PRO A 101 19.54 -1.66 5.65
C PRO A 101 19.64 -2.77 6.70
N ASP A 102 19.76 -3.99 6.21
CA ASP A 102 20.33 -5.17 6.88
C ASP A 102 20.10 -5.28 8.40
N GLN A 103 19.25 -6.24 8.78
CA GLN A 103 19.45 -6.89 10.07
C GLN A 103 20.85 -7.52 10.05
N ILE A 104 21.75 -6.95 10.87
CA ILE A 104 23.08 -7.45 11.22
C ILE A 104 22.93 -8.84 11.88
#